data_AF-A0A412YFD8-F1
#
_entry.id   AF-A0A412YFD8-F1
#
_cell.length_a   1.000
_cell.length_b   1.000
_cell.length_c   1.000
_cell.angle_alpha   90.00
_cell.angle_beta   90.00
_cell.angle_gamma   90.00
#
_symmetry.space_group_name_H-M   'P 1'
#
loop_
_entity.id
_entity.type
_entity.pdbx_description
1 polymer ?
#
loop_
_entity_poly.entity_id
_entity_poly.type
_entity_poly.pdbx_seq_one_letter_code
_entity_poly.pdbx_strand_id
1 'polypeptide(L)'
;MASISNKIIVLCCCFVSTTFVWGQNGKHFVFPEYQEGQIVYKNKKVNKVELNYNKATEEMVYTGSDGKKMALHPIDQIDTIYFEKRSFIPSGNSFEEVLLSGKYPLYASYHCRLSIGAQNIGYGSSSTTAIDNISSLNTGGEMYQLKLPENYKVEPYTIYTIEINGKRERFRRIKEVIKIFPERKKEIMNFQKKNKLKNDNEGIIQLIQYISSL
;
A
#
# COMPACT_ATOMS: atom_id res chain seq x y z
N MET A 1 7.75 43.11 52.96
CA MET A 1 8.69 42.11 52.39
C MET A 1 8.12 40.74 52.70
N ALA A 2 7.84 39.81 51.79
CA ALA A 2 8.03 39.70 50.34
C ALA A 2 6.92 38.77 49.79
N SER A 3 6.52 39.01 48.54
CA SER A 3 5.50 38.26 47.80
C SER A 3 6.04 36.91 47.33
N ILE A 4 5.30 35.81 47.56
CA ILE A 4 5.62 34.48 47.06
C ILE A 4 5.01 34.34 45.66
N SER A 5 5.88 34.42 44.64
CA SER A 5 5.54 34.21 43.24
C SER A 5 5.39 32.71 42.94
N ASN A 6 4.18 32.28 42.61
CA ASN A 6 3.89 30.96 42.06
C ASN A 6 4.42 30.88 40.62
N LYS A 7 5.52 30.16 40.40
CA LYS A 7 6.03 29.86 39.05
C LYS A 7 5.32 28.60 38.52
N ILE A 8 4.35 28.80 37.64
CA ILE A 8 3.79 27.73 36.80
C ILE A 8 4.85 27.37 35.75
N ILE A 9 5.41 26.17 35.84
CA ILE A 9 6.25 25.60 34.79
C ILE A 9 5.31 24.96 33.77
N VAL A 10 5.12 25.61 32.62
CA VAL A 10 4.45 25.02 31.46
C VAL A 10 5.47 24.15 30.73
N LEU A 11 5.38 22.84 30.89
CA LEU A 11 6.16 21.87 30.13
C LEU A 11 5.59 21.79 28.71
N CYS A 12 6.16 22.56 27.79
CA CYS A 12 5.82 22.50 26.38
C CYS A 12 6.44 21.23 25.76
N CYS A 13 5.67 20.13 25.73
CA CYS A 13 6.04 18.94 24.98
C CYS A 13 5.93 19.24 23.47
N CYS A 14 7.01 19.75 22.89
CA CYS A 14 7.18 19.78 21.44
C CYS A 14 7.21 18.33 20.94
N PHE A 15 6.06 17.82 20.47
CA PHE A 15 6.03 16.64 19.63
C PHE A 15 6.76 16.98 18.33
N VAL A 16 8.06 16.70 18.29
CA VAL A 16 8.82 16.70 17.05
C VAL A 16 8.30 15.51 16.24
N SER A 17 7.37 15.77 15.33
CA SER A 17 6.99 14.79 14.32
C SER A 17 8.19 14.61 13.40
N THR A 18 8.98 13.57 13.64
CA THR A 18 10.00 13.13 12.69
C THR A 18 9.27 12.69 11.44
N THR A 19 9.25 13.54 10.42
CA THR A 19 8.82 13.14 9.08
C THR A 19 9.87 12.19 8.55
N PHE A 20 9.59 10.89 8.59
CA PHE A 20 10.41 9.91 7.89
C PHE A 20 10.33 10.23 6.40
N VAL A 21 11.41 10.77 5.84
CA VAL A 21 11.57 10.93 4.39
C VAL A 21 11.93 9.56 3.84
N TRP A 22 11.00 8.95 3.12
CA TRP A 22 11.23 7.68 2.46
C TRP A 22 12.26 7.88 1.34
N GLY A 23 13.45 7.29 1.47
CA GLY A 23 14.35 7.12 0.33
C GLY A 23 13.65 6.36 -0.81
N GLN A 24 14.15 6.46 -2.05
CA GLN A 24 13.57 5.76 -3.20
C GLN A 24 13.40 4.24 -2.94
N ASN A 25 14.28 3.65 -2.11
CA ASN A 25 14.24 2.26 -1.68
C ASN A 25 13.06 1.88 -0.77
N GLY A 26 12.34 2.81 -0.14
CA GLY A 26 11.13 2.46 0.62
C GLY A 26 9.88 2.34 -0.26
N LYS A 27 9.89 2.96 -1.45
CA LYS A 27 8.67 3.13 -2.26
C LYS A 27 8.13 1.85 -2.88
N HIS A 28 8.89 0.76 -2.89
CA HIS A 28 8.42 -0.54 -3.38
C HIS A 28 7.80 -1.41 -2.26
N PHE A 29 7.77 -0.94 -1.01
CA PHE A 29 7.03 -1.59 0.07
C PHE A 29 5.75 -0.83 0.44
N VAL A 30 4.77 -1.53 1.01
CA VAL A 30 3.54 -0.91 1.54
C VAL A 30 3.82 -0.17 2.84
N PHE A 31 4.67 -0.74 3.70
CA PHE A 31 5.07 -0.14 4.97
C PHE A 31 6.50 0.40 4.91
N PRO A 32 6.84 1.46 5.68
CA PRO A 32 8.19 2.04 5.66
C PRO A 32 9.23 1.05 6.18
N GLU A 33 8.82 0.24 7.14
CA GLU A 33 9.63 -0.78 7.78
C GLU A 33 8.83 -2.09 7.81
N TYR A 34 9.55 -3.20 7.96
CA TYR A 34 8.92 -4.46 8.32
C TYR A 34 8.29 -4.30 9.70
N GLN A 35 7.11 -4.88 9.88
CA GLN A 35 6.37 -4.76 11.13
C GLN A 35 5.81 -6.11 11.53
N GLU A 36 5.59 -6.33 12.83
CA GLU A 36 4.92 -7.53 13.31
C GLU A 36 3.51 -7.58 12.69
N GLY A 37 3.22 -8.68 11.99
CA GLY A 37 1.88 -8.99 11.55
C GLY A 37 1.46 -10.38 12.02
N GLN A 38 0.15 -10.58 12.06
CA GLN A 38 -0.49 -11.83 12.46
C GLN A 38 -1.05 -12.54 11.23
N ILE A 39 -0.44 -13.66 10.87
CA ILE A 39 -0.91 -14.54 9.80
C ILE A 39 -1.90 -15.52 10.39
N VAL A 40 -3.15 -15.43 9.96
CA VAL A 40 -4.21 -16.40 10.25
C VAL A 40 -4.31 -17.36 9.08
N TYR A 41 -4.15 -18.64 9.35
CA TYR A 41 -4.30 -19.71 8.36
C TYR A 41 -5.75 -20.20 8.32
N LYS A 42 -6.17 -20.82 7.20
CA LYS A 42 -7.53 -21.39 7.04
C LYS A 42 -7.85 -22.45 8.09
N ASN A 43 -6.85 -23.18 8.56
CA ASN A 43 -6.95 -24.14 9.66
C ASN A 43 -6.99 -23.49 11.06
N LYS A 44 -7.11 -22.15 11.13
CA LYS A 44 -7.16 -21.34 12.36
C LYS A 44 -5.87 -21.27 13.16
N LYS A 45 -4.77 -21.86 12.67
CA LYS A 45 -3.44 -21.60 13.22
C LYS A 45 -3.11 -20.12 13.07
N VAL A 46 -2.44 -19.56 14.06
CA VAL A 46 -1.94 -18.19 14.05
C VAL A 46 -0.42 -18.21 14.13
N ASN A 47 0.24 -17.41 13.30
CA ASN A 47 1.67 -17.16 13.37
C ASN A 47 1.92 -15.65 13.42
N LYS A 48 2.84 -15.21 14.27
CA LYS A 48 3.29 -13.82 14.33
C LYS A 48 4.70 -13.73 13.80
N VAL A 49 4.93 -12.81 12.87
CA VAL A 49 6.24 -12.64 12.24
C VAL A 49 6.40 -11.19 11.77
N GLU A 50 7.63 -10.71 11.67
CA GLU A 50 7.92 -9.45 10.98
C GLU A 50 7.80 -9.64 9.47
N LEU A 51 6.93 -8.88 8.83
CA LEU A 51 6.71 -8.95 7.39
C LEU A 51 6.31 -7.59 6.79
N ASN A 52 6.35 -7.51 5.46
CA ASN A 52 5.90 -6.36 4.68
C ASN A 52 5.39 -6.87 3.32
N TYR A 53 4.64 -6.03 2.60
CA TYR A 53 4.20 -6.34 1.24
C TYR A 53 5.10 -5.63 0.22
N ASN A 54 5.76 -6.39 -0.64
CA ASN A 54 6.56 -5.87 -1.73
C ASN A 54 5.66 -5.62 -2.95
N LYS A 55 5.47 -4.36 -3.32
CA LYS A 55 4.64 -3.91 -4.45
C LYS A 55 5.26 -4.20 -5.82
N ALA A 56 6.56 -4.49 -5.87
CA ALA A 56 7.23 -4.84 -7.12
C ALA A 56 7.10 -6.34 -7.42
N THR A 57 7.19 -7.21 -6.40
CA THR A 57 6.98 -8.66 -6.57
C THR A 57 5.55 -9.10 -6.31
N GLU A 58 4.72 -8.24 -5.70
CA GLU A 58 3.35 -8.52 -5.28
C GLU A 58 3.23 -9.62 -4.20
N GLU A 59 4.28 -9.78 -3.41
CA GLU A 59 4.39 -10.82 -2.38
C GLU A 59 4.43 -10.24 -0.97
N MET A 60 3.86 -10.99 -0.01
CA MET A 60 4.15 -10.81 1.41
C MET A 60 5.52 -11.40 1.70
N VAL A 61 6.43 -10.59 2.23
CA VAL A 61 7.83 -10.96 2.51
C VAL A 61 8.05 -10.91 4.01
N TYR A 62 8.51 -12.00 4.61
CA TYR A 62 8.78 -12.10 6.05
C TYR A 62 10.26 -12.30 6.34
N THR A 63 10.69 -11.99 7.57
CA THR A 63 12.03 -12.34 8.07
C THR A 63 12.01 -13.78 8.59
N GLY A 64 12.74 -14.68 7.93
CA GLY A 64 12.96 -16.06 8.38
C GLY A 64 13.82 -16.12 9.64
N SER A 65 13.88 -17.31 10.26
CA SER A 65 14.65 -17.53 11.48
C SER A 65 16.16 -17.35 11.31
N ASP A 66 16.66 -17.48 10.08
CA ASP A 66 18.06 -17.23 9.71
C ASP A 66 18.32 -15.75 9.32
N GLY A 67 17.33 -14.87 9.53
CA GLY A 67 17.39 -13.45 9.18
C GLY A 67 17.14 -13.16 7.71
N LYS A 68 16.98 -14.18 6.85
CA LYS A 68 16.74 -13.96 5.42
C LYS A 68 15.31 -13.53 5.15
N LYS A 69 15.15 -12.70 4.13
CA LYS A 69 13.82 -12.30 3.66
C LYS A 69 13.28 -13.35 2.69
N MET A 70 12.04 -13.78 2.91
CA MET A 70 11.39 -14.87 2.17
C MET A 70 9.96 -14.50 1.79
N ALA A 71 9.51 -14.89 0.60
CA ALA A 71 8.09 -14.79 0.25
C ALA A 71 7.25 -15.79 1.04
N LEU A 72 6.06 -15.35 1.44
CA LEU A 72 5.11 -16.11 2.21
C LEU A 72 4.27 -17.01 1.28
N HIS A 73 4.59 -18.30 1.30
CA HIS A 73 3.89 -19.34 0.57
C HIS A 73 3.64 -20.58 1.46
N PRO A 74 2.63 -21.41 1.11
CA PRO A 74 1.66 -21.22 0.02
C PRO A 74 0.50 -20.29 0.43
N ILE A 75 0.09 -19.42 -0.50
CA ILE A 75 -0.91 -18.35 -0.25
C ILE A 75 -2.32 -18.92 -0.02
N ASP A 76 -2.64 -20.04 -0.66
CA ASP A 76 -3.94 -20.69 -0.58
C ASP A 76 -4.25 -21.29 0.81
N GLN A 77 -3.27 -21.43 1.68
CA GLN A 77 -3.46 -21.85 3.08
C GLN A 77 -3.74 -20.68 4.03
N ILE A 78 -3.55 -19.44 3.56
CA ILE A 78 -3.76 -18.24 4.36
C ILE A 78 -5.24 -17.87 4.30
N ASP A 79 -5.76 -17.42 5.43
CA ASP A 79 -7.09 -16.83 5.54
C ASP A 79 -6.97 -15.31 5.46
N THR A 80 -6.28 -14.71 6.42
CA THR A 80 -6.10 -13.26 6.55
C THR A 80 -4.76 -12.94 7.20
N ILE A 81 -4.13 -11.83 6.82
CA ILE A 81 -2.95 -11.26 7.48
C ILE A 81 -3.35 -9.93 8.09
N TYR A 82 -3.13 -9.76 9.39
CA TYR A 82 -3.43 -8.52 10.11
C TYR A 82 -2.17 -7.74 10.45
N PHE A 83 -2.25 -6.42 10.28
CA PHE A 83 -1.26 -5.43 10.68
C PHE A 83 -1.98 -4.31 11.44
N GLU A 84 -2.01 -4.38 12.77
CA GLU A 84 -2.80 -3.49 13.62
C GLU A 84 -4.25 -3.28 13.12
N LYS A 85 -4.51 -2.19 12.40
CA LYS A 85 -5.81 -1.78 11.85
C LYS A 85 -6.03 -2.17 10.39
N ARG A 86 -5.02 -2.71 9.73
CA ARG A 86 -5.04 -3.10 8.31
C ARG A 86 -5.12 -4.61 8.21
N SER A 87 -5.82 -5.10 7.20
CA SER A 87 -5.92 -6.54 6.95
C SER A 87 -5.80 -6.84 5.47
N PHE A 88 -5.15 -7.95 5.15
CA PHE A 88 -4.85 -8.39 3.80
C PHE A 88 -5.38 -9.80 3.61
N ILE A 89 -6.08 -10.02 2.51
CA ILE A 89 -6.64 -11.31 2.15
C ILE A 89 -5.98 -11.85 0.87
N PRO A 90 -5.83 -13.17 0.72
CA PRO A 90 -5.39 -13.78 -0.54
C PRO A 90 -6.28 -13.39 -1.73
N SER A 91 -5.66 -13.06 -2.86
CA SER A 91 -6.33 -12.80 -4.14
C SER A 91 -5.49 -13.40 -5.27
N GLY A 92 -5.84 -14.61 -5.71
CA GLY A 92 -5.02 -15.37 -6.67
C GLY A 92 -3.65 -15.70 -6.10
N ASN A 93 -2.58 -15.21 -6.74
CA ASN A 93 -1.19 -15.42 -6.33
C ASN A 93 -0.60 -14.23 -5.53
N SER A 94 -1.44 -13.28 -5.09
CA SER A 94 -1.01 -12.11 -4.32
C SER A 94 -2.01 -11.81 -3.19
N PHE A 95 -1.98 -10.59 -2.66
CA PHE A 95 -2.85 -10.14 -1.58
C PHE A 95 -3.52 -8.80 -1.90
N GLU A 96 -4.71 -8.61 -1.37
CA GLU A 96 -5.41 -7.33 -1.40
C GLU A 96 -5.66 -6.85 0.02
N GLU A 97 -5.48 -5.55 0.28
CA GLU A 97 -5.91 -4.95 1.53
C GLU A 97 -7.42 -4.75 1.53
N VAL A 98 -8.08 -5.12 2.62
CA VAL A 98 -9.48 -4.81 2.87
C VAL A 98 -9.59 -3.37 3.37
N LEU A 99 -10.17 -2.48 2.55
CA LEU A 99 -10.40 -1.07 2.91
C LEU A 99 -11.79 -0.84 3.50
N LEU A 100 -12.82 -1.54 2.99
CA LEU A 100 -14.20 -1.47 3.48
C LEU A 100 -14.85 -2.86 3.39
N SER A 101 -15.71 -3.18 4.37
CA SER A 101 -16.48 -4.44 4.41
C SER A 101 -18.00 -4.21 4.40
N GLY A 102 -18.46 -3.00 4.07
CA GLY A 102 -19.87 -2.61 4.12
C GLY A 102 -20.67 -3.02 2.88
N LYS A 103 -21.72 -2.23 2.55
CA LYS A 103 -22.60 -2.43 1.38
C LYS A 103 -21.83 -2.67 0.07
N TYR A 104 -20.74 -1.92 -0.13
CA TYR A 104 -19.82 -2.11 -1.22
C TYR A 104 -18.43 -2.41 -0.64
N PRO A 105 -18.07 -3.70 -0.47
CA PRO A 105 -16.72 -4.07 -0.07
C PRO A 105 -15.70 -3.49 -1.04
N LEU A 106 -14.61 -2.96 -0.49
CA LEU A 106 -13.57 -2.27 -1.24
C LEU A 106 -12.21 -2.83 -0.85
N TYR A 107 -11.43 -3.16 -1.85
CA TYR A 107 -10.10 -3.72 -1.70
C TYR A 107 -9.06 -2.90 -2.46
N ALA A 108 -7.81 -2.92 -2.00
CA ALA A 108 -6.67 -2.30 -2.68
C ALA A 108 -5.56 -3.34 -2.97
N SER A 109 -5.21 -3.46 -4.25
CA SER A 109 -4.00 -4.14 -4.73
C SER A 109 -2.91 -3.10 -4.92
N TYR A 110 -1.75 -3.32 -4.29
CA TYR A 110 -0.62 -2.40 -4.37
C TYR A 110 0.41 -2.90 -5.37
N HIS A 111 0.81 -2.01 -6.27
CA HIS A 111 1.75 -2.33 -7.34
C HIS A 111 2.82 -1.24 -7.44
N CYS A 112 3.89 -1.57 -8.15
CA CYS A 112 4.92 -0.61 -8.52
C CYS A 112 5.40 -0.86 -9.93
N ARG A 113 5.56 0.20 -10.71
CA ARG A 113 6.31 0.16 -11.97
C ARG A 113 7.76 0.47 -11.69
N LEU A 114 8.66 -0.41 -12.13
CA LEU A 114 10.10 -0.16 -12.10
C LEU A 114 10.58 0.28 -13.49
N SER A 115 11.45 1.28 -13.52
CA SER A 115 12.11 1.74 -14.73
C SER A 115 13.55 2.11 -14.43
N ILE A 116 14.45 1.85 -15.37
CA ILE A 116 15.83 2.34 -15.26
C ILE A 116 15.83 3.80 -15.72
N GLY A 117 16.32 4.70 -14.87
CA GLY A 117 16.61 6.08 -15.24
C GLY A 117 17.67 6.12 -16.33
N ALA A 118 17.52 7.04 -17.29
CA ALA A 118 18.45 7.17 -18.40
C ALA A 118 19.90 7.33 -17.89
N GLN A 119 20.78 6.38 -18.22
CA GLN A 119 22.22 6.61 -18.08
C GLN A 119 22.65 7.59 -19.17
N ASN A 120 23.30 8.69 -18.79
CA ASN A 120 24.00 9.56 -19.73
C ASN A 120 25.23 8.81 -20.25
N ILE A 121 25.03 7.96 -21.25
CA ILE A 121 26.12 7.45 -22.08
C ILE A 121 26.39 8.56 -23.09
N GLY A 122 27.57 9.17 -23.00
CA GLY A 122 27.98 10.28 -23.87
C GLY A 122 27.66 9.98 -25.33
N TYR A 123 27.14 10.99 -26.03
CA TYR A 123 26.59 10.94 -27.38
C TYR A 123 25.21 10.27 -27.52
N GLY A 124 24.17 11.06 -27.25
CA GLY A 124 22.87 11.01 -27.93
C GLY A 124 22.15 9.66 -27.98
N SER A 125 21.52 9.27 -26.86
CA SER A 125 20.21 8.58 -26.81
C SER A 125 19.83 8.27 -25.36
N SER A 126 18.76 8.88 -24.83
CA SER A 126 18.18 8.54 -23.54
C SER A 126 16.97 7.63 -23.75
N SER A 127 17.13 6.31 -23.63
CA SER A 127 15.99 5.38 -23.56
C SER A 127 15.72 5.01 -22.10
N THR A 128 14.46 5.16 -21.66
CA THR A 128 13.98 4.59 -20.40
C THR A 128 13.31 3.27 -20.73
N THR A 129 13.90 2.16 -20.30
CA THR A 129 13.27 0.84 -20.39
C THR A 129 12.45 0.60 -19.13
N ALA A 130 11.13 0.48 -19.31
CA ALA A 130 10.27 -0.09 -18.29
C ALA A 130 10.64 -1.56 -18.13
N ILE A 131 10.83 -2.01 -16.89
CA ILE A 131 11.08 -3.42 -16.60
C ILE A 131 9.74 -4.02 -16.20
N ASP A 132 9.11 -4.71 -17.15
CA ASP A 132 7.82 -5.36 -16.96
C ASP A 132 7.98 -6.76 -16.33
N ASN A 133 9.18 -7.35 -16.37
CA ASN A 133 9.48 -8.66 -15.82
C ASN A 133 10.70 -8.62 -14.89
N ILE A 134 10.44 -8.68 -13.59
CA ILE A 134 11.46 -8.81 -12.54
C ILE A 134 11.84 -10.29 -12.32
N SER A 135 11.39 -11.21 -13.18
CA SER A 135 11.80 -12.61 -13.13
C SER A 135 13.28 -12.83 -13.44
N SER A 136 13.95 -11.88 -14.11
CA SER A 136 15.39 -11.93 -14.40
C SER A 136 16.30 -11.51 -13.24
N LEU A 137 15.74 -11.04 -12.12
CA LEU A 137 16.47 -10.71 -10.88
C LEU A 137 16.37 -11.83 -9.82
N ASN A 138 15.81 -13.00 -10.16
CA ASN A 138 15.60 -14.14 -9.27
C ASN A 138 16.85 -15.00 -8.99
N THR A 139 18.06 -14.49 -9.27
CA THR A 139 19.29 -15.22 -8.97
C THR A 139 19.64 -15.06 -7.48
N GLY A 140 18.91 -15.74 -6.58
CA GLY A 140 19.38 -15.99 -5.20
C GLY A 140 18.64 -15.31 -4.04
N GLY A 141 17.42 -14.79 -4.23
CA GLY A 141 16.65 -14.19 -3.11
C GLY A 141 17.09 -12.78 -2.72
N GLU A 142 17.99 -12.17 -3.50
CA GLU A 142 18.49 -10.79 -3.31
C GLU A 142 17.41 -9.72 -3.56
N MET A 143 16.36 -10.05 -4.33
CA MET A 143 15.19 -9.18 -4.55
C MET A 143 14.42 -8.84 -3.26
N TYR A 144 14.45 -9.75 -2.27
CA TYR A 144 13.88 -9.47 -0.95
C TYR A 144 14.85 -8.69 -0.05
N GLN A 145 16.14 -8.67 -0.39
CA GLN A 145 17.20 -7.93 0.29
C GLN A 145 17.36 -6.52 -0.31
N LEU A 146 16.26 -5.77 -0.29
CA LEU A 146 16.20 -4.39 0.21
C LEU A 146 17.11 -3.29 -0.38
N LYS A 147 17.73 -3.46 -1.55
CA LYS A 147 18.31 -2.31 -2.28
C LYS A 147 18.11 -2.46 -3.78
N LEU A 148 17.08 -1.78 -4.29
CA LEU A 148 17.08 -1.44 -5.70
C LEU A 148 18.30 -0.54 -5.97
N PRO A 149 19.06 -0.76 -7.05
CA PRO A 149 20.14 0.15 -7.42
C PRO A 149 19.61 1.59 -7.60
N GLU A 150 20.43 2.60 -7.30
CA GLU A 150 19.99 4.00 -7.29
C GLU A 150 19.43 4.51 -8.62
N ASN A 151 19.82 3.88 -9.74
CA ASN A 151 19.31 4.20 -11.06
C ASN A 151 17.88 3.70 -11.32
N TYR A 152 17.25 2.98 -10.38
CA TYR A 152 15.86 2.57 -10.50
C TYR A 152 14.90 3.67 -10.05
N LYS A 153 13.95 4.00 -10.92
CA LYS A 153 12.78 4.80 -10.58
C LYS A 153 11.63 3.88 -10.19
N VAL A 154 11.10 4.12 -8.99
CA VAL A 154 10.03 3.35 -8.34
C VAL A 154 8.72 4.16 -8.37
N GLU A 155 7.77 3.74 -9.20
CA GLU A 155 6.49 4.41 -9.39
C GLU A 155 5.33 3.56 -8.82
N PRO A 156 4.96 3.74 -7.54
CA PRO A 156 3.86 3.00 -6.93
C PRO A 156 2.51 3.42 -7.49
N TYR A 157 1.59 2.47 -7.62
CA TYR A 157 0.19 2.72 -7.97
C TYR A 157 -0.73 1.68 -7.33
N THR A 158 -1.99 2.05 -7.13
CA THR A 158 -3.01 1.20 -6.52
C THR A 158 -4.07 0.84 -7.56
N ILE A 159 -4.49 -0.42 -7.57
CA ILE A 159 -5.70 -0.88 -8.25
C ILE A 159 -6.73 -1.17 -7.17
N TYR A 160 -7.90 -0.55 -7.30
CA TYR A 160 -9.02 -0.84 -6.40
C TYR A 160 -9.93 -1.88 -7.02
N THR A 161 -10.47 -2.75 -6.19
CA THR A 161 -11.54 -3.67 -6.54
C THR A 161 -12.74 -3.37 -5.67
N ILE A 162 -13.90 -3.10 -6.27
CA ILE A 162 -15.17 -2.93 -5.55
C ILE A 162 -16.11 -4.08 -5.87
N GLU A 163 -16.80 -4.58 -4.85
CA GLU A 163 -17.81 -5.61 -5.00
C GLU A 163 -19.22 -5.02 -5.07
N ILE A 164 -19.92 -5.31 -6.16
CA ILE A 164 -21.28 -4.83 -6.42
C ILE A 164 -22.07 -5.99 -7.01
N ASN A 165 -23.17 -6.37 -6.35
CA ASN A 165 -24.07 -7.45 -6.79
C ASN A 165 -23.32 -8.76 -7.12
N GLY A 166 -22.33 -9.12 -6.28
CA GLY A 166 -21.51 -10.32 -6.46
C GLY A 166 -20.46 -10.24 -7.58
N LYS A 167 -20.32 -9.09 -8.26
CA LYS A 167 -19.29 -8.85 -9.26
C LYS A 167 -18.17 -7.98 -8.69
N ARG A 168 -16.94 -8.29 -9.11
CA ARG A 168 -15.72 -7.55 -8.76
C ARG A 168 -15.33 -6.62 -9.90
N GLU A 169 -15.50 -5.32 -9.71
CA GLU A 169 -15.15 -4.28 -10.69
C GLU A 169 -13.83 -3.60 -10.30
N ARG A 170 -12.91 -3.48 -11.26
CA ARG A 170 -11.58 -2.88 -11.02
C ARG A 170 -11.51 -1.45 -11.54
N PHE A 171 -10.88 -0.57 -10.78
CA PHE A 171 -10.67 0.83 -11.16
C PHE A 171 -9.43 1.43 -10.50
N ARG A 172 -8.90 2.52 -11.06
CA ARG A 172 -7.76 3.25 -10.47
C ARG A 172 -8.09 4.67 -10.03
N ARG A 173 -9.20 5.24 -10.52
CA ARG A 173 -9.51 6.66 -10.36
C ARG A 173 -10.99 6.88 -10.10
N ILE A 174 -11.31 7.97 -9.41
CA ILE A 174 -12.69 8.41 -9.14
C ILE A 174 -13.52 8.50 -10.43
N LYS A 175 -12.93 8.95 -11.54
CA LYS A 175 -13.64 9.02 -12.82
C LYS A 175 -14.09 7.66 -13.37
N GLU A 176 -13.43 6.57 -12.97
CA GLU A 176 -13.80 5.21 -13.34
C GLU A 176 -14.93 4.71 -12.44
N VAL A 177 -15.02 5.17 -11.19
CA VAL A 177 -16.18 4.93 -10.30
C VAL A 177 -17.48 5.49 -10.90
N ILE A 178 -17.42 6.61 -11.62
CA ILE A 178 -18.58 7.15 -12.36
C ILE A 178 -19.11 6.17 -13.42
N LYS A 179 -18.24 5.33 -14.00
CA LYS A 179 -18.68 4.31 -14.96
C LYS A 179 -19.34 3.12 -14.27
N ILE A 180 -18.96 2.87 -13.02
CA ILE A 180 -19.51 1.80 -12.17
C ILE A 180 -20.88 2.23 -11.62
N PHE A 181 -21.05 3.50 -11.25
CA PHE A 181 -22.30 4.09 -10.76
C PHE A 181 -22.77 5.25 -11.66
N PRO A 182 -23.16 4.98 -12.92
CA PRO A 182 -23.54 6.02 -13.87
C PRO A 182 -24.72 6.86 -13.40
N GLU A 183 -25.66 6.27 -12.66
CA GLU A 183 -26.83 6.92 -12.08
C GLU A 183 -26.49 7.92 -10.97
N ARG A 184 -25.33 7.78 -10.32
CA ARG A 184 -24.85 8.68 -9.24
C ARG A 184 -23.82 9.69 -9.72
N LYS A 185 -23.69 9.90 -11.03
CA LYS A 185 -22.66 10.77 -11.62
C LYS A 185 -22.63 12.18 -11.01
N LYS A 186 -23.80 12.82 -10.83
CA LYS A 186 -23.88 14.20 -10.32
C LYS A 186 -23.44 14.27 -8.86
N GLU A 187 -23.90 13.33 -8.05
CA GLU A 187 -23.59 13.18 -6.63
C GLU A 187 -22.09 12.94 -6.42
N ILE A 188 -21.51 12.01 -7.18
CA ILE A 188 -20.07 11.69 -7.15
C ILE A 188 -19.23 12.92 -7.50
N MET A 189 -19.55 13.61 -8.60
CA MET A 189 -18.78 14.79 -9.04
C MET A 189 -18.87 15.94 -8.03
N ASN A 190 -20.07 16.19 -7.49
CA ASN A 190 -20.27 17.23 -6.48
C ASN A 190 -19.53 16.91 -5.19
N PHE A 191 -19.62 15.68 -4.70
CA PHE A 191 -18.93 15.23 -3.50
C PHE A 191 -17.41 15.26 -3.67
N GLN A 192 -16.89 14.80 -4.81
CA GLN A 192 -15.48 14.88 -5.13
C GLN A 192 -14.97 16.33 -5.09
N LYS A 193 -15.68 17.26 -5.75
CA LYS A 193 -15.28 18.68 -5.81
C LYS A 193 -15.35 19.34 -4.45
N LYS A 194 -16.44 19.13 -3.70
CA LYS A 194 -16.67 19.74 -2.38
C LYS A 194 -15.59 19.32 -1.38
N ASN A 195 -15.22 18.04 -1.37
CA ASN A 195 -14.26 17.48 -0.41
C ASN A 195 -12.83 17.41 -0.96
N LYS A 196 -12.59 17.88 -2.19
CA LYS A 196 -11.27 17.86 -2.87
C LYS A 196 -10.63 16.46 -2.87
N LEU A 197 -11.44 15.44 -3.11
CA LEU A 197 -10.98 14.05 -3.03
C LEU A 197 -9.89 13.75 -4.05
N LYS A 198 -8.87 13.01 -3.61
CA LYS A 198 -7.76 12.51 -4.42
C LYS A 198 -8.00 11.05 -4.83
N ASN A 199 -7.18 10.54 -5.75
CA ASN A 199 -7.21 9.12 -6.15
C ASN A 199 -6.29 8.26 -5.26
N ASP A 200 -6.25 8.56 -3.96
CA ASP A 200 -5.56 7.78 -2.94
C ASP A 200 -6.59 6.99 -2.10
N ASN A 201 -6.11 6.10 -1.23
CA ASN A 201 -6.99 5.23 -0.44
C ASN A 201 -8.02 6.03 0.35
N GLU A 202 -7.60 7.12 0.99
CA GLU A 202 -8.49 7.96 1.81
C GLU A 202 -9.61 8.58 0.94
N GLY A 203 -9.25 9.19 -0.19
CA GLY A 203 -10.22 9.78 -1.10
C GLY A 203 -11.19 8.76 -1.69
N ILE A 204 -10.71 7.57 -2.07
CA ILE A 204 -11.56 6.49 -2.58
C ILE A 204 -12.47 5.92 -1.48
N ILE A 205 -11.95 5.67 -0.27
CA ILE A 205 -12.75 5.20 0.87
C ILE A 205 -13.89 6.18 1.17
N GLN A 206 -13.58 7.47 1.30
CA GLN A 206 -14.60 8.50 1.56
C GLN A 206 -15.66 8.53 0.47
N LEU A 207 -15.27 8.40 -0.80
CA LEU A 207 -16.22 8.38 -1.91
C LEU A 207 -17.13 7.15 -1.86
N ILE A 208 -16.59 5.96 -1.66
CA ILE A 208 -17.38 4.72 -1.64
C ILE A 208 -18.31 4.67 -0.40
N GLN A 209 -17.85 5.17 0.75
CA GLN A 209 -18.71 5.33 1.93
C GLN A 209 -19.87 6.29 1.65
N TYR A 210 -19.61 7.42 1.00
CA TYR A 210 -20.66 8.34 0.59
C TYR A 210 -21.67 7.68 -0.36
N ILE A 211 -21.21 7.00 -1.41
CA ILE A 211 -22.10 6.28 -2.34
C ILE A 211 -22.90 5.20 -1.60
N SER A 212 -22.32 4.55 -0.60
CA SER A 212 -23.01 3.54 0.22
C SER A 212 -24.15 4.13 1.06
N SER A 213 -24.07 5.41 1.41
CA SER A 213 -25.06 6.13 2.22
C SER A 213 -26.23 6.73 1.41
N LEU A 214 -26.13 6.71 0.08
CA LEU A 214 -27.19 7.13 -0.86
C LEU A 214 -28.20 5.99 -1.14
#